data_AF-A0A840N0S9-F1
#
_entry.id   AF-A0A840N0S9-F1
#
_cell.length_a   1.000
_cell.length_b   1.000
_cell.length_c   1.000
_cell.angle_alpha   90.00
_cell.angle_beta   90.00
_cell.angle_gamma   90.00
#
_symmetry.space_group_name_H-M   'P 1'
#
loop_
_entity.id
_entity.type
_entity.pdbx_description
1 polymer ?
#
loop_
_entity_poly.entity_id
_entity_poly.type
_entity_poly.pdbx_seq_one_letter_code
_entity_poly.pdbx_strand_id
1 'polypeptide(L)'
;MATGNDLRRIALSLDGTTEAPHFDRTAFKVARIFVTLAADGRTANIKFTAEEQEFKCMLAPGAFTPVPNAWGKQGWTTLSLAALGVAELRNALEMAWQHAQPKKRK
;
A
#
# COMPACT_ATOMS: atom_id res chain seq x y z
N MET A 1 14.21 4.76 8.11
CA MET A 1 13.05 5.15 7.30
C MET A 1 13.04 4.35 6.01
N ALA A 2 11.86 3.99 5.52
CA ALA A 2 11.72 3.29 4.26
C ALA A 2 11.75 4.27 3.08
N THR A 3 12.06 3.73 1.91
CA THR A 3 12.15 4.49 0.65
C THR A 3 11.24 3.88 -0.41
N GLY A 4 11.01 4.59 -1.52
CA GLY A 4 10.34 4.03 -2.70
C GLY A 4 11.05 2.77 -3.25
N ASN A 5 12.38 2.70 -3.14
CA ASN A 5 13.15 1.51 -3.52
C ASN A 5 12.87 0.32 -2.60
N ASP A 6 12.72 0.55 -1.29
CA ASP A 6 12.32 -0.50 -0.36
C ASP A 6 10.91 -1.01 -0.66
N LEU A 7 9.97 -0.09 -0.93
CA LEU A 7 8.61 -0.46 -1.31
C LEU A 7 8.62 -1.34 -2.56
N ARG A 8 9.29 -0.90 -3.63
CA ARG A 8 9.39 -1.67 -4.88
C ARG A 8 10.01 -3.04 -4.64
N ARG A 9 11.15 -3.10 -3.95
CA ARG A 9 11.87 -4.35 -3.64
C ARG A 9 11.00 -5.32 -2.83
N ILE A 10 10.29 -4.82 -1.82
CA ILE A 10 9.42 -5.66 -0.98
C ILE A 10 8.20 -6.11 -1.79
N ALA A 11 7.49 -5.20 -2.45
CA ALA A 11 6.29 -5.53 -3.22
C ALA A 11 6.58 -6.59 -4.29
N LEU A 12 7.68 -6.44 -5.05
CA LEU A 12 8.09 -7.43 -6.06
C LEU A 12 8.63 -8.74 -5.48
N SER A 13 8.93 -8.79 -4.17
CA SER A 13 9.27 -10.05 -3.49
C SER A 13 8.04 -10.87 -3.08
N LEU A 14 6.85 -10.28 -3.14
CA LEU A 14 5.59 -10.97 -2.83
C LEU A 14 5.11 -11.74 -4.05
N ASP A 15 4.85 -13.03 -3.86
CA ASP A 15 4.55 -13.97 -4.94
C ASP A 15 3.39 -13.48 -5.84
N GLY A 16 3.57 -13.63 -7.15
CA GLY A 16 2.61 -13.18 -8.16
C GLY A 16 2.48 -11.66 -8.34
N THR A 17 3.30 -10.84 -7.67
CA THR A 17 3.25 -9.37 -7.85
C THR A 17 3.92 -8.93 -9.14
N THR A 18 3.26 -8.03 -9.86
CA THR A 18 3.79 -7.31 -11.03
C THR A 18 3.69 -5.81 -10.81
N GLU A 19 4.58 -5.04 -11.43
CA GLU A 19 4.47 -3.59 -11.49
C GLU A 19 4.01 -3.11 -12.88
N ALA A 20 3.28 -2.01 -12.93
CA ALA A 20 2.84 -1.38 -14.17
C ALA A 20 2.66 0.14 -13.99
N PRO A 21 2.81 0.95 -15.06
CA PRO A 21 2.41 2.35 -15.03
C PRO A 21 0.93 2.52 -14.66
N HIS A 22 0.63 3.51 -13.83
CA HIS A 22 -0.72 3.84 -13.39
C HIS A 22 -0.85 5.35 -13.20
N PHE A 23 -1.24 6.05 -14.28
CA PHE A 23 -1.18 7.51 -14.36
C PHE A 23 0.25 8.02 -14.07
N ASP A 24 0.40 8.94 -13.12
CA ASP A 24 1.66 9.49 -12.61
C ASP A 24 2.35 8.58 -11.58
N ARG A 25 1.82 7.38 -11.35
CA ARG A 25 2.26 6.46 -10.29
C ARG A 25 2.72 5.12 -10.88
N THR A 26 3.47 4.37 -10.10
CA THR A 26 3.74 2.94 -10.38
C THR A 26 2.79 2.11 -9.53
N ALA A 27 1.97 1.26 -10.15
CA ALA A 27 1.08 0.34 -9.45
C ALA A 27 1.75 -1.03 -9.28
N PHE A 28 1.54 -1.65 -8.12
CA PHE A 28 1.90 -3.03 -7.83
C PHE A 28 0.62 -3.84 -7.62
N LYS A 29 0.51 -4.96 -8.34
CA LYS A 29 -0.69 -5.80 -8.36
C LYS A 29 -0.35 -7.27 -8.32
N VAL A 30 -1.19 -8.05 -7.66
CA VAL A 30 -1.30 -9.49 -7.84
C VAL A 30 -2.56 -9.76 -8.67
N ALA A 31 -3.68 -10.22 -8.09
CA ALA A 31 -4.96 -10.23 -8.83
C ALA A 31 -5.61 -8.84 -8.95
N ARG A 32 -5.37 -7.95 -7.98
CA ARG A 32 -5.76 -6.53 -8.02
C ARG A 32 -4.62 -5.64 -7.53
N ILE A 33 -4.68 -4.35 -7.87
CA ILE A 33 -3.73 -3.35 -7.35
C ILE A 33 -3.92 -3.28 -5.83
N PHE A 34 -2.81 -3.42 -5.09
CA PHE A 34 -2.81 -3.29 -3.63
C PHE A 34 -2.01 -2.10 -3.14
N VAL A 35 -1.05 -1.61 -3.94
CA VAL A 35 -0.30 -0.40 -3.62
C VAL A 35 0.10 0.35 -4.88
N THR A 36 0.20 1.69 -4.79
CA THR A 36 0.77 2.55 -5.84
C THR A 36 1.82 3.49 -5.25
N LEU A 37 3.00 3.56 -5.86
CA LEU A 37 4.09 4.44 -5.48
C LEU A 37 4.04 5.74 -6.30
N ALA A 38 4.11 6.89 -5.63
CA ALA A 38 4.20 8.20 -6.28
C ALA A 38 5.53 8.33 -7.05
N ALA A 39 5.55 9.13 -8.12
CA ALA A 39 6.74 9.33 -8.95
C ALA A 39 7.97 9.84 -8.17
N ASP A 40 7.76 10.62 -7.11
CA ASP A 40 8.82 11.15 -6.25
C ASP A 40 9.37 10.14 -5.25
N GLY A 41 8.77 8.94 -5.15
CA GLY A 41 9.18 7.88 -4.25
C GLY A 41 8.99 8.18 -2.76
N ARG A 42 8.22 9.22 -2.40
CA ARG A 42 8.03 9.64 -0.99
C ARG A 42 6.76 9.09 -0.37
N THR A 43 5.72 8.91 -1.18
CA THR A 43 4.41 8.44 -0.71
C THR A 43 3.91 7.26 -1.52
N ALA A 44 3.05 6.46 -0.90
CA ALA A 44 2.33 5.38 -1.58
C ALA A 44 0.87 5.36 -1.18
N ASN A 45 -0.03 4.93 -2.05
CA ASN A 45 -1.42 4.65 -1.66
C ASN A 45 -1.57 3.14 -1.56
N ILE A 46 -1.95 2.64 -0.39
CA ILE A 46 -2.14 1.21 -0.12
C ILE A 46 -3.62 0.89 0.12
N LYS A 47 -4.01 -0.34 -0.18
CA LYS A 47 -5.37 -0.82 0.04
C LYS A 47 -5.48 -1.67 1.31
N PHE A 48 -6.09 -1.12 2.34
CA PHE A 48 -6.49 -1.83 3.56
C PHE A 48 -7.99 -2.16 3.56
N THR A 49 -8.43 -2.95 4.54
CA THR A 49 -9.84 -2.92 4.97
C THR A 49 -10.15 -1.60 5.67
N ALA A 50 -11.44 -1.28 5.83
CA ALA A 50 -11.85 -0.05 6.54
C ALA A 50 -11.38 -0.05 8.01
N GLU A 51 -11.51 -1.19 8.70
CA GLU A 51 -11.08 -1.37 10.09
C GLU A 51 -9.56 -1.24 10.23
N GLU A 52 -8.79 -1.86 9.34
CA GLU A 52 -7.32 -1.74 9.32
C GLU A 52 -6.88 -0.30 9.05
N GLN A 53 -7.54 0.40 8.10
CA GLN A 53 -7.28 1.81 7.83
C GLN A 53 -7.51 2.65 9.08
N GLU A 54 -8.67 2.51 9.74
CA GLU A 54 -9.02 3.27 10.95
C GLU A 54 -7.97 3.04 12.05
N PHE A 55 -7.66 1.77 12.35
CA PHE A 55 -6.69 1.42 13.36
C PHE A 55 -5.29 1.98 13.05
N LYS A 56 -4.82 1.87 11.81
CA LYS A 56 -3.51 2.38 11.39
C LYS A 56 -3.42 3.90 11.45
N CYS A 57 -4.48 4.61 11.02
CA CYS A 57 -4.53 6.07 11.07
C CYS A 57 -4.58 6.59 12.50
N MET A 58 -5.26 5.87 13.40
CA MET A 58 -5.28 6.19 14.84
C MET A 58 -3.91 5.95 15.49
N LEU A 59 -3.27 4.82 15.19
CA LEU A 59 -2.00 4.43 15.82
C LEU A 59 -0.81 5.28 15.34
N ALA A 60 -0.77 5.62 14.06
CA ALA A 60 0.35 6.33 13.44
C ALA A 60 -0.12 7.36 12.40
N PRO A 61 -0.78 8.45 12.81
CA PRO A 61 -1.35 9.46 11.90
C PRO A 61 -0.31 10.20 11.04
N GLY A 62 0.96 10.22 11.47
CA GLY A 62 2.06 10.78 10.68
C GLY A 62 2.53 9.84 9.54
N ALA A 63 2.21 8.56 9.63
CA ALA A 63 2.56 7.55 8.63
C ALA A 63 1.39 7.16 7.74
N PHE A 64 0.16 7.17 8.26
CA PHE A 64 -1.04 6.73 7.56
C PHE A 64 -2.11 7.82 7.57
N THR A 65 -2.66 8.13 6.40
CA THR A 65 -3.78 9.07 6.27
C THR A 65 -4.75 8.55 5.21
N PRO A 66 -6.07 8.52 5.45
CA PRO A 66 -7.02 8.13 4.40
C PRO A 66 -6.87 9.05 3.18
N VAL A 67 -6.95 8.50 1.98
CA VAL A 67 -6.96 9.33 0.76
C VAL A 67 -8.19 10.26 0.83
N PRO A 68 -8.07 11.59 0.64
CA PRO A 68 -9.15 12.55 0.94
C PRO A 68 -10.23 12.58 -0.16
N ASN A 69 -10.79 11.42 -0.52
CA ASN A 69 -11.86 11.27 -1.51
C ASN A 69 -12.63 9.95 -1.32
N ALA A 70 -13.47 9.58 -2.30
CA ALA A 70 -14.27 8.35 -2.25
C ALA A 70 -13.43 7.06 -2.15
N TRP A 71 -12.18 7.05 -2.63
CA TRP A 71 -11.28 5.91 -2.48
C TRP A 71 -10.86 5.72 -1.03
N GLY A 72 -10.64 6.80 -0.29
CA GLY A 72 -10.35 6.78 1.14
C GLY A 72 -11.40 6.02 1.92
N LYS A 73 -12.68 6.31 1.66
CA LYS A 73 -13.84 5.62 2.25
C LYS A 73 -13.87 4.12 1.97
N GLN A 74 -13.16 3.65 0.95
CA GLN A 74 -13.05 2.23 0.63
C GLN A 74 -11.84 1.57 1.32
N GLY A 75 -11.02 2.29 2.08
CA GLY A 75 -9.79 1.77 2.70
C GLY A 75 -8.50 2.11 1.95
N TRP A 76 -8.53 3.00 0.95
CA TRP A 76 -7.28 3.50 0.36
C TRP A 76 -6.61 4.52 1.27
N THR A 77 -5.35 4.28 1.59
CA THR A 77 -4.61 5.04 2.60
C THR A 77 -3.28 5.50 2.04
N THR A 78 -2.97 6.78 2.17
CA THR A 78 -1.66 7.35 1.86
C THR A 78 -0.67 6.98 2.96
N LEU A 79 0.48 6.45 2.55
CA LEU A 79 1.64 6.16 3.38
C LEU A 79 2.69 7.24 3.17
N SER A 80 3.18 7.82 4.25
CA SER A 80 4.45 8.57 4.24
C SER A 80 5.60 7.58 4.48
N LEU A 81 6.37 7.26 3.44
CA LEU A 81 7.45 6.26 3.54
C LEU A 81 8.55 6.72 4.49
N ALA A 82 8.79 8.03 4.53
CA ALA A 82 9.71 8.65 5.45
C ALA A 82 9.28 8.55 6.91
N ALA A 83 8.03 8.18 7.22
CA ALA A 83 7.55 7.99 8.59
C ALA A 83 7.47 6.50 9.01
N LEU A 84 7.91 5.58 8.14
CA LEU A 84 7.85 4.14 8.37
C LEU A 84 9.22 3.49 8.48
N GLY A 85 9.33 2.49 9.34
CA GLY A 85 10.41 1.50 9.28
C GLY A 85 10.22 0.53 8.12
N VAL A 86 11.31 -0.09 7.64
CA VAL A 86 11.26 -1.09 6.55
C VAL A 86 10.40 -2.32 6.96
N ALA A 87 10.47 -2.73 8.23
CA ALA A 87 9.64 -3.82 8.76
C ALA A 87 8.14 -3.47 8.79
N GLU A 88 7.80 -2.24 9.19
CA GLU A 88 6.41 -1.77 9.20
C GLU A 88 5.84 -1.66 7.78
N LEU A 89 6.64 -1.15 6.85
CA LEU A 89 6.30 -1.12 5.43
C LEU A 89 6.06 -2.53 4.90
N ARG A 90 6.94 -3.49 5.22
CA ARG A 90 6.77 -4.90 4.83
C ARG A 90 5.44 -5.45 5.33
N ASN A 91 5.15 -5.29 6.63
CA ASN A 91 3.90 -5.78 7.20
C ASN A 91 2.67 -5.15 6.52
N ALA A 92 2.72 -3.84 6.23
CA ALA A 92 1.66 -3.15 5.51
C ALA A 92 1.44 -3.71 4.10
N LEU A 93 2.52 -3.92 3.35
CA LEU A 93 2.47 -4.48 1.99
C LEU A 93 1.95 -5.92 1.98
N GLU A 94 2.38 -6.75 2.93
CA GLU A 94 1.94 -8.14 3.07
C GLU A 94 0.43 -8.21 3.37
N MET A 95 -0.10 -7.37 4.27
CA MET A 95 -1.55 -7.29 4.53
C MET A 95 -2.34 -6.91 3.26
N ALA A 96 -1.93 -5.85 2.58
CA ALA A 96 -2.61 -5.39 1.37
C ALA A 96 -2.52 -6.40 0.21
N TRP A 97 -1.37 -7.07 0.08
CA TRP A 97 -1.18 -8.15 -0.89
C TRP A 97 -2.10 -9.35 -0.60
N GLN A 98 -2.22 -9.78 0.66
CA GLN A 98 -3.16 -10.84 1.06
C GLN A 98 -4.60 -10.50 0.67
N HIS A 99 -5.03 -9.26 0.92
CA HIS A 99 -6.35 -8.79 0.50
C HIS A 99 -6.49 -8.80 -1.02
N ALA A 100 -5.41 -8.58 -1.76
CA ALA A 100 -5.41 -8.52 -3.21
C ALA A 100 -5.33 -9.89 -3.91
N GLN A 101 -5.20 -10.97 -3.16
CA GLN A 101 -5.22 -12.33 -3.71
C GLN A 101 -6.58 -12.64 -4.39
N PRO A 102 -6.57 -13.54 -5.39
CA PRO A 102 -7.82 -13.98 -6.00
C PRO A 102 -8.74 -14.60 -4.94
N LYS A 103 -10.02 -14.24 -4.97
CA LYS A 103 -11.01 -14.89 -4.11
C LYS A 103 -11.06 -16.37 -4.47
N LYS A 104 -10.93 -17.25 -3.47
CA LYS A 104 -11.21 -18.68 -3.67
C LYS A 104 -12.65 -18.80 -4.17
N ARG A 105 -12.83 -19.33 -5.38
CA ARG A 105 -14.17 -19.73 -5.86
C ARG A 105 -14.65 -20.83 -4.92
N LYS A 106 -15.79 -20.62 -4.27
CA LYS A 106 -16.49 -21.68 -3.52
C LYS A 106 -17.03 -22.71 -4.49
#